data_AF-A0A2V6EGS2-F1
#
_entry.id   AF-A0A2V6EGS2-F1
#
_cell.length_a   1.000
_cell.length_b   1.000
_cell.length_c   1.000
_cell.angle_alpha   90.00
_cell.angle_beta   90.00
_cell.angle_gamma   90.00
#
_symmetry.space_group_name_H-M   'P 1'
#
loop_
_entity.id
_entity.type
_entity.pdbx_description
1 polymer ?
#
loop_
_entity_poly.entity_id
_entity_poly.type
_entity_poly.pdbx_seq_one_letter_code
_entity_poly.pdbx_strand_id
1 'polypeptide(L)' 'QQQSDAQLANVIAEGRGNMPAFGTRLSTGQVDALVKYVRTLGKAK' A
#
# COMPACT_ATOMS: atom_id res chain seq x y z
N GLN A 1 1.85 11.24 -4.07
CA GLN A 1 2.00 10.45 -2.83
C GLN A 1 3.44 10.54 -2.33
N GLN A 2 3.66 10.96 -1.07
CA GLN A 2 4.94 11.36 -0.48
C GLN A 2 5.66 10.25 0.32
N GLN A 3 4.96 9.21 0.77
CA GLN A 3 5.56 8.07 1.49
C GLN A 3 6.40 7.20 0.53
N SER A 4 7.34 6.38 1.04
CA SER A 4 8.09 5.40 0.24
C SER A 4 7.27 4.13 -0.07
N ASP A 5 7.73 3.30 -1.01
CA ASP A 5 7.02 2.06 -1.38
C ASP A 5 6.94 1.09 -0.20
N ALA A 6 8.04 0.96 0.56
CA ALA A 6 8.08 0.15 1.76
C ALA A 6 7.11 0.67 2.85
N GLN A 7 7.00 1.99 3.01
CA GLN A 7 6.04 2.57 3.95
C GLN A 7 4.59 2.32 3.52
N LEU A 8 4.29 2.38 2.22
CA LEU A 8 2.97 2.05 1.69
C LEU A 8 2.66 0.56 1.89
N ALA A 9 3.61 -0.33 1.58
CA ALA A 9 3.46 -1.76 1.80
C ALA A 9 3.18 -2.09 3.27
N ASN A 10 3.92 -1.47 4.21
CA ASN A 10 3.69 -1.66 5.64
C ASN A 10 2.30 -1.15 6.08
N VAL A 11 1.87 0.02 5.60
CA VAL A 11 0.53 0.53 5.91
C VAL A 11 -0.58 -0.39 5.38
N ILE A 12 -0.38 -1.01 4.21
CA ILE A 12 -1.33 -1.99 3.66
C ILE A 12 -1.32 -3.27 4.50
N ALA A 13 -0.13 -3.77 4.84
CA ALA A 13 0.02 -5.02 5.58
C ALA A 13 -0.50 -4.91 7.02
N GLU A 14 -0.10 -3.87 7.74
CA GLU A 14 -0.35 -3.70 9.18
C GLU A 14 -1.57 -2.82 9.48
N GLY A 15 -2.05 -2.06 8.49
CA GLY A 15 -3.07 -1.04 8.71
C GLY A 15 -2.48 0.23 9.31
N ARG A 16 -3.32 1.27 9.46
CA ARG A 16 -2.94 2.55 10.08
C ARG A 16 -4.17 3.31 10.56
N GLY A 17 -4.25 3.59 11.86
CA GLY A 17 -5.39 4.30 12.45
C GLY A 17 -6.68 3.51 12.23
N ASN A 18 -7.66 4.11 11.53
CA ASN A 18 -8.93 3.45 11.20
C ASN A 18 -8.83 2.46 10.02
N MET A 19 -7.69 2.41 9.32
CA MET A 19 -7.47 1.44 8.25
C MET A 19 -7.08 0.08 8.85
N PRO A 20 -7.85 -1.00 8.59
CA PRO A 20 -7.51 -2.33 9.07
C PRO A 20 -6.29 -2.90 8.33
N ALA A 21 -5.62 -3.87 8.95
CA ALA A 21 -4.56 -4.66 8.34
C ALA A 21 -5.08 -5.52 7.18
N PHE A 22 -4.38 -5.52 6.05
CA PHE A 22 -4.68 -6.39 4.91
C PHE A 22 -3.62 -7.48 4.67
N GLY A 23 -2.56 -7.56 5.48
CA GLY A 23 -1.48 -8.54 5.32
C GLY A 23 -1.91 -10.01 5.48
N THR A 24 -3.06 -10.27 6.12
CA THR A 24 -3.66 -11.60 6.21
C THR A 24 -4.60 -11.93 5.05
N ARG A 25 -4.96 -10.93 4.24
CA ARG A 25 -5.90 -11.05 3.11
C ARG A 25 -5.20 -10.94 1.75
N LEU A 26 -4.07 -10.26 1.71
CA LEU A 26 -3.28 -10.03 0.50
C LEU A 26 -1.91 -10.68 0.67
N SER A 27 -1.48 -11.40 -0.36
CA SER A 27 -0.10 -11.87 -0.47
C SER A 27 0.86 -10.70 -0.70
N THR A 28 2.15 -10.88 -0.41
CA THR A 28 3.18 -9.86 -0.63
C THR A 28 3.20 -9.34 -2.07
N GLY A 29 3.05 -10.23 -3.06
CA GLY A 29 2.99 -9.82 -4.47
C GLY A 29 1.76 -8.97 -4.82
N GLN A 30 0.62 -9.20 -4.15
CA GLN A 30 -0.57 -8.36 -4.32
C GLN A 30 -0.41 -6.99 -3.65
N VAL A 31 0.25 -6.93 -2.49
CA VAL A 31 0.59 -5.67 -1.83
C VAL A 31 1.51 -4.85 -2.74
N ASP A 32 2.56 -5.45 -3.30
CA ASP A 32 3.48 -4.76 -4.22
C ASP A 32 2.78 -4.24 -5.49
N ALA A 33 1.88 -5.05 -6.08
CA ALA A 33 1.07 -4.62 -7.22
C ALA A 33 0.16 -3.43 -6.87
N LEU A 34 -0.44 -3.46 -5.67
CA LEU A 34 -1.28 -2.37 -5.18
C LEU A 34 -0.48 -1.09 -4.93
N VAL A 35 0.72 -1.19 -4.35
CA VAL A 35 1.63 -0.04 -4.16
C VAL A 35 1.96 0.60 -5.51
N LYS A 36 2.29 -0.20 -6.54
CA LYS A 36 2.56 0.29 -7.90
C LYS A 36 1.35 1.02 -8.49
N TYR A 37 0.14 0.48 -8.32
CA TYR A 37 -1.08 1.14 -8.78
C TYR A 37 -1.33 2.47 -8.05
N VAL A 38 -1.18 2.52 -6.72
CA VAL A 38 -1.32 3.77 -5.95
C VAL A 38 -0.31 4.83 -6.41
N ARG A 39 0.90 4.42 -6.83
CA ARG A 39 1.90 5.33 -7.40
C ARG A 39 1.47 5.98 -8.70
N THR A 40 0.77 5.26 -9.57
CA THR A 40 0.28 5.85 -10.83
C THR A 40 -0.78 6.91 -10.56
N LEU A 41 -1.63 6.72 -9.53
CA LEU A 41 -2.61 7.72 -9.10
C LEU A 41 -1.95 9.01 -8.60
N GLY A 42 -0.82 8.88 -7.90
CA GLY A 42 -0.06 10.04 -7.40
C GLY A 42 0.66 10.86 -8.47
N LYS A 43 0.82 10.32 -9.69
CA LYS A 43 1.37 11.01 -10.87
C LYS A 43 0.30 11.62 -11.76
N ALA A 44 -0.97 11.27 -11.56
CA ALA A 44 -2.10 11.93 -12.20
C ALA A 44 -2.36 13.27 -11.49
N LYS A 45 -1.53 14.27 -11.79
CA LYS A 45 -1.79 15.67 -11.46
C LYS A 45 -1.23 16.57 -12.56
#